data_AF-A0A9P0MGI1-F1
#
_entry.id   AF-A0A9P0MGI1-F1
#
_cell.length_a   1.000
_cell.length_b   1.000
_cell.length_c   1.000
_cell.angle_alpha   90.00
_cell.angle_beta   90.00
_cell.angle_gamma   90.00
#
_symmetry.space_group_name_H-M   'P 1'
#
loop_
_entity.id
_entity.type
_entity.pdbx_description
1 polymer ?
#
loop_
_entity_poly.entity_id
_entity_poly.type
_entity_poly.pdbx_seq_one_letter_code
_entity_poly.pdbx_strand_id
1 'polypeptide(L)'
;MAKLCANLSFMFGEKAFLERYNLAKNAGFKAVESGFPYGISKQQVVDAKNAAGIDQILVNVYTGDVTKGELGFAAIPGKEQEFKDSLVTTLDYAKALGAKKIHIMAGKVNGQISPKHDSVYLDNLKYAAKILEKENILGLIEPINPYSVPNYYMNSYDKAISVIDKWAVLT
;
A
#
# COMPACT_ATOMS: atom_id res chain seq x y z
N MET A 1 25.08 8.47 4.65
CA MET A 1 24.58 7.19 5.19
C MET A 1 23.10 7.06 4.84
N ALA A 2 22.64 5.86 4.45
CA ALA A 2 21.24 5.63 4.11
C ALA A 2 20.33 5.75 5.35
N LYS A 3 19.12 6.29 5.17
CA LYS A 3 18.09 6.31 6.22
C LYS A 3 17.27 5.03 6.09
N LEU A 4 17.44 4.09 7.03
CA LEU A 4 16.75 2.81 7.01
C LEU A 4 15.36 2.89 7.67
N CYS A 5 14.43 2.09 7.15
CA CYS A 5 13.06 1.95 7.63
C CYS A 5 12.80 0.47 7.94
N ALA A 6 12.18 0.16 9.08
CA ALA A 6 11.80 -1.21 9.40
C ALA A 6 10.41 -1.52 8.85
N ASN A 7 10.29 -2.63 8.12
CA ASN A 7 8.98 -3.10 7.65
C ASN A 7 8.35 -4.01 8.71
N LEU A 8 7.33 -3.51 9.42
CA LEU A 8 6.66 -4.20 10.54
C LEU A 8 5.81 -5.39 10.10
N SER A 9 5.54 -5.53 8.80
CA SER A 9 4.85 -6.73 8.28
C SER A 9 5.78 -7.94 8.21
N PHE A 10 7.09 -7.73 8.09
CA PHE A 10 8.08 -8.81 7.94
C PHE A 10 9.06 -8.92 9.11
N MET A 11 9.38 -7.80 9.76
CA MET A 11 10.28 -7.75 10.91
C MET A 11 9.50 -7.82 12.22
N PHE A 12 10.17 -8.30 13.28
CA PHE A 12 9.62 -8.39 14.64
C PHE A 12 8.36 -9.26 14.74
N GLY A 13 8.29 -10.30 13.89
CA GLY A 13 7.16 -11.23 13.79
C GLY A 13 6.91 -12.06 15.06
N GLU A 14 7.90 -12.12 15.95
CA GLU A 14 7.83 -12.77 17.27
C GLU A 14 6.90 -12.07 18.27
N LYS A 15 6.40 -10.86 17.96
CA LYS A 15 5.44 -10.11 18.79
C LYS A 15 4.19 -9.68 18.03
N ALA A 16 3.15 -9.31 18.78
CA ALA A 16 1.93 -8.75 18.21
C ALA A 16 2.22 -7.42 17.49
N PHE A 17 1.44 -7.09 16.46
CA PHE A 17 1.75 -6.00 15.54
C PHE A 17 2.06 -4.65 16.23
N LEU A 18 1.27 -4.28 17.24
CA LEU A 18 1.45 -3.01 17.96
C LEU A 18 2.76 -2.95 18.76
N GLU A 19 3.23 -4.08 19.30
CA GLU A 19 4.49 -4.14 20.04
C GLU A 19 5.71 -3.91 19.14
N ARG A 20 5.58 -4.17 17.82
CA ARG A 20 6.68 -4.08 16.85
C ARG A 20 7.20 -2.65 16.67
N TYR A 21 6.39 -1.63 16.94
CA TYR A 21 6.83 -0.22 16.92
C TYR A 21 7.95 0.03 17.94
N ASN A 22 7.79 -0.45 19.18
CA ASN A 22 8.80 -0.33 20.22
C ASN A 22 10.05 -1.16 19.89
N LEU A 23 9.88 -2.36 19.33
CA LEU A 23 11.02 -3.18 18.92
C LEU A 23 11.84 -2.51 17.80
N ALA A 24 11.17 -1.92 16.80
CA ALA A 24 11.85 -1.16 15.75
C ALA A 24 12.63 0.04 16.33
N LYS A 25 12.02 0.79 17.26
CA LYS A 25 12.68 1.90 17.94
C LYS A 25 13.92 1.43 18.70
N ASN A 26 13.80 0.37 19.49
CA ASN A 26 14.89 -0.17 20.30
C ASN A 26 16.04 -0.73 19.43
N ALA A 27 15.72 -1.24 18.24
CA ALA A 27 16.70 -1.66 17.24
C ALA A 27 17.38 -0.48 16.52
N GLY A 28 17.03 0.78 16.86
CA GLY A 28 17.66 1.99 16.34
C GLY A 28 16.99 2.58 15.10
N PHE A 29 15.87 2.02 14.63
CA PHE A 29 15.12 2.60 13.53
C PHE A 29 14.44 3.91 13.95
N LYS A 30 14.40 4.85 13.00
CA LYS A 30 13.68 6.13 13.16
C LYS A 30 12.34 6.15 12.44
N ALA A 31 12.14 5.20 11.53
CA ALA A 31 10.95 5.10 10.69
C ALA A 31 10.54 3.65 10.51
N VAL A 32 9.25 3.46 10.29
CA VAL A 32 8.60 2.18 9.99
C VAL A 32 7.68 2.29 8.78
N GLU A 33 7.48 1.16 8.13
CA GLU A 33 6.48 0.94 7.11
C GLU A 33 5.73 -0.37 7.39
N SER A 34 4.57 -0.56 6.78
CA SER A 34 3.81 -1.79 6.92
C SER A 34 2.78 -1.96 5.80
N GLY A 35 2.29 -3.19 5.64
CA GLY A 35 0.98 -3.44 5.05
C GLY A 35 -0.16 -2.81 5.86
N PHE A 36 -1.41 -3.07 5.46
CA PHE A 36 -2.57 -2.57 6.19
C PHE A 36 -2.71 -3.28 7.57
N PRO A 37 -2.96 -2.56 8.67
CA PRO A 37 -3.06 -3.14 10.02
C PRO A 37 -4.46 -3.74 10.29
N TYR A 38 -4.73 -4.91 9.70
CA TYR A 38 -6.03 -5.60 9.82
C TYR A 38 -6.46 -5.89 11.26
N GLY A 39 -7.75 -5.67 11.55
CA GLY A 39 -8.35 -6.00 12.85
C GLY A 39 -7.89 -5.10 14.00
N ILE A 40 -7.09 -4.08 13.73
CA ILE A 40 -6.56 -3.14 14.73
C ILE A 40 -7.13 -1.77 14.39
N SER A 41 -7.70 -1.08 15.38
CA SER A 41 -8.24 0.26 15.15
C SER A 41 -7.13 1.27 14.86
N LYS A 42 -7.45 2.26 14.02
CA LYS A 42 -6.59 3.41 13.74
C LYS A 42 -5.98 4.04 14.99
N GLN A 43 -6.79 4.23 16.03
CA GLN A 43 -6.32 4.83 17.29
C GLN A 43 -5.26 3.97 17.98
N GLN A 44 -5.45 2.65 18.05
CA GLN A 44 -4.45 1.75 18.63
C GLN A 44 -3.10 1.81 17.90
N VAL A 45 -3.12 1.91 16.56
CA VAL A 45 -1.90 2.03 15.77
C VAL A 45 -1.22 3.39 16.04
N VAL A 46 -1.99 4.48 16.08
CA VAL A 46 -1.49 5.82 16.41
C VAL A 46 -0.86 5.86 17.81
N ASP A 47 -1.53 5.28 18.80
CA ASP A 47 -1.07 5.24 20.18
C ASP A 47 0.25 4.45 20.29
N ALA A 48 0.32 3.27 19.66
CA ALA A 48 1.55 2.46 19.65
C ALA A 48 2.72 3.19 18.97
N LYS A 49 2.46 3.81 17.81
CA LYS A 49 3.45 4.60 17.06
C LYS A 49 3.97 5.77 17.92
N ASN A 50 3.07 6.53 18.54
CA ASN A 50 3.40 7.70 19.34
C ASN A 50 4.14 7.31 20.62
N ALA A 51 3.71 6.25 21.31
CA ALA A 51 4.38 5.73 22.50
C ALA A 51 5.82 5.28 22.21
N ALA A 52 6.06 4.68 21.04
CA ALA A 52 7.40 4.31 20.58
C ALA A 52 8.25 5.51 20.11
N GLY A 53 7.62 6.65 19.81
CA GLY A 53 8.31 7.83 19.28
C GLY A 53 9.02 7.54 17.96
N ILE A 54 8.33 6.89 17.01
CA ILE A 54 8.84 6.48 15.70
C ILE A 54 7.90 6.93 14.57
N ASP A 55 8.44 7.25 13.40
CA ASP A 55 7.63 7.75 12.27
C ASP A 55 7.08 6.60 11.42
N GLN A 56 5.78 6.63 11.07
CA GLN A 56 5.24 5.78 10.01
C GLN A 56 5.39 6.52 8.67
N ILE A 57 6.18 5.99 7.74
CA ILE A 57 6.46 6.68 6.47
C ILE A 57 5.62 6.19 5.29
N LEU A 58 5.15 4.93 5.35
CA LEU A 58 4.42 4.27 4.27
C LEU A 58 3.40 3.27 4.84
N VAL A 59 2.23 3.20 4.22
CA VAL A 59 1.28 2.09 4.41
C VAL A 59 0.82 1.55 3.06
N ASN A 60 0.56 0.24 2.97
CA ASN A 60 -0.16 -0.29 1.81
C ASN A 60 -1.65 0.03 1.93
N VAL A 61 -2.32 0.14 0.78
CA VAL A 61 -3.77 0.20 0.73
C VAL A 61 -4.40 -1.02 1.42
N TYR A 62 -5.59 -0.85 1.98
CA TYR A 62 -6.45 -1.96 2.39
C TYR A 62 -6.63 -2.92 1.21
N THR A 63 -6.19 -4.17 1.36
CA THR A 63 -6.05 -5.11 0.24
C THR A 63 -7.25 -6.03 0.06
N GLY A 64 -8.32 -5.82 0.84
CA GLY A 64 -9.43 -6.77 0.94
C GLY A 64 -9.15 -7.92 1.92
N ASP A 65 -9.85 -9.03 1.71
CA ASP A 65 -9.74 -10.27 2.45
C ASP A 65 -8.56 -11.11 1.93
N VAL A 66 -7.41 -10.93 2.58
CA VAL A 66 -6.18 -11.70 2.27
C VAL A 66 -6.37 -13.21 2.42
N THR A 67 -7.33 -13.68 3.22
CA THR A 67 -7.61 -15.12 3.40
C THR A 67 -8.26 -15.74 2.17
N LYS A 68 -8.89 -14.90 1.34
CA LYS A 68 -9.41 -15.27 0.01
C LYS A 68 -8.41 -15.00 -1.12
N GLY A 69 -7.18 -14.60 -0.77
CA GLY A 69 -6.12 -14.28 -1.73
C GLY A 69 -6.24 -12.88 -2.36
N GLU A 70 -7.06 -11.99 -1.80
CA GLU A 70 -7.15 -10.60 -2.26
C GLU A 70 -5.89 -9.82 -1.88
N LEU A 71 -5.35 -9.07 -2.86
CA LEU A 71 -4.12 -8.28 -2.72
C LEU A 71 -4.28 -6.91 -3.37
N GLY A 72 -5.41 -6.26 -3.12
CA GLY A 72 -5.81 -5.00 -3.73
C GLY A 72 -6.68 -5.18 -4.96
N PHE A 73 -7.21 -4.05 -5.45
CA PHE A 73 -8.27 -4.03 -6.46
C PHE A 73 -7.99 -3.06 -7.61
N ALA A 74 -6.86 -2.32 -7.58
CA ALA A 74 -6.67 -1.19 -8.48
C ALA A 74 -6.72 -1.59 -9.97
N ALA A 75 -6.30 -2.79 -10.33
CA ALA A 75 -6.30 -3.31 -11.70
C ALA A 75 -7.40 -4.34 -11.97
N ILE A 76 -8.36 -4.56 -11.05
CA ILE A 76 -9.33 -5.65 -11.12
C ILE A 76 -10.66 -5.15 -11.71
N PRO A 77 -11.04 -5.54 -12.94
CA PRO A 77 -12.27 -5.08 -13.55
C PRO A 77 -13.51 -5.52 -12.76
N GLY A 78 -14.45 -4.60 -12.56
CA GLY A 78 -15.66 -4.83 -11.76
C GLY A 78 -15.44 -4.70 -10.24
N LYS A 79 -14.24 -4.29 -9.80
CA LYS A 79 -13.89 -3.99 -8.41
C LYS A 79 -13.51 -2.53 -8.17
N GLU A 80 -13.94 -1.65 -9.05
CA GLU A 80 -13.60 -0.22 -9.03
C GLU A 80 -14.16 0.45 -7.78
N GLN A 81 -15.35 0.05 -7.29
CA GLN A 81 -15.90 0.62 -6.07
C GLN A 81 -15.14 0.13 -4.84
N GLU A 82 -14.82 -1.16 -4.75
CA GLU A 82 -14.00 -1.72 -3.67
C GLU A 82 -12.61 -1.07 -3.62
N PHE A 83 -12.02 -0.74 -4.78
CA PHE A 83 -10.80 0.04 -4.84
C PHE A 83 -10.96 1.43 -4.19
N LYS A 84 -12.02 2.17 -4.56
CA LYS A 84 -12.27 3.51 -4.02
C LYS A 84 -12.48 3.47 -2.51
N ASP A 85 -13.27 2.51 -2.03
CA ASP A 85 -13.55 2.33 -0.60
C ASP A 85 -12.26 1.99 0.16
N SER A 86 -11.44 1.08 -0.39
CA SER A 86 -10.13 0.71 0.16
C SER A 86 -9.20 1.91 0.27
N LEU A 87 -9.17 2.77 -0.75
CA LEU A 87 -8.37 3.99 -0.75
C LEU A 87 -8.84 4.98 0.32
N VAL A 88 -10.15 5.20 0.45
CA VAL A 88 -10.72 6.10 1.46
C VAL A 88 -10.39 5.62 2.87
N THR A 89 -10.56 4.32 3.16
CA THR A 89 -10.17 3.74 4.46
C THR A 89 -8.67 3.92 4.71
N THR A 90 -7.83 3.63 3.72
CA THR A 90 -6.37 3.75 3.86
C THR A 90 -5.95 5.19 4.08
N LEU A 91 -6.58 6.14 3.38
CA LEU A 91 -6.29 7.55 3.50
C LEU A 91 -6.55 8.06 4.93
N ASP A 92 -7.67 7.65 5.53
CA ASP A 92 -7.98 7.97 6.93
C ASP A 92 -6.91 7.45 7.89
N TYR A 93 -6.43 6.21 7.69
CA TYR A 93 -5.31 5.65 8.45
C TYR A 93 -4.01 6.43 8.23
N ALA A 94 -3.64 6.66 6.97
CA ALA A 94 -2.38 7.33 6.62
C ALA A 94 -2.32 8.74 7.21
N LYS A 95 -3.44 9.49 7.15
CA LYS A 95 -3.55 10.82 7.76
C LYS A 95 -3.34 10.79 9.28
N ALA A 96 -3.99 9.86 9.97
CA ALA A 96 -3.84 9.74 11.42
C ALA A 96 -2.41 9.32 11.84
N LEU A 97 -1.75 8.49 11.03
CA LEU A 97 -0.38 8.05 11.28
C LEU A 97 0.67 9.12 10.89
N GLY A 98 0.30 10.08 10.04
CA GLY A 98 1.21 11.03 9.43
C GLY A 98 2.00 10.46 8.24
N ALA A 99 1.60 9.30 7.73
CA ALA A 99 2.26 8.64 6.60
C ALA A 99 2.08 9.46 5.32
N LYS A 100 3.19 9.69 4.61
CA LYS A 100 3.21 10.51 3.38
C LYS A 100 3.28 9.68 2.10
N LYS A 101 3.27 8.37 2.21
CA LYS A 101 3.29 7.44 1.08
C LYS A 101 2.24 6.36 1.27
N ILE A 102 1.51 6.07 0.20
CA ILE A 102 0.59 4.94 0.13
C ILE A 102 0.98 4.08 -1.06
N HIS A 103 1.26 2.79 -0.84
CA HIS A 103 1.37 1.84 -1.93
C HIS A 103 -0.03 1.40 -2.38
N ILE A 104 -0.35 1.71 -3.64
CA ILE A 104 -1.59 1.34 -4.32
C ILE A 104 -1.45 -0.07 -4.89
N MET A 105 -1.93 -1.06 -4.14
CA MET A 105 -1.81 -2.46 -4.55
C MET A 105 -2.72 -2.78 -5.74
N ALA A 106 -2.14 -3.41 -6.76
CA ALA A 106 -2.77 -3.63 -8.05
C ALA A 106 -3.84 -4.73 -8.04
N GLY A 107 -3.64 -5.76 -7.22
CA GLY A 107 -4.50 -6.93 -7.18
C GLY A 107 -3.94 -8.14 -7.91
N LYS A 108 -4.45 -9.31 -7.52
CA LYS A 108 -4.14 -10.61 -8.12
C LYS A 108 -5.22 -10.98 -9.13
N VAL A 109 -4.81 -11.35 -10.34
CA VAL A 109 -5.72 -11.67 -11.44
C VAL A 109 -6.06 -13.14 -11.42
N ASN A 110 -7.36 -13.44 -11.42
CA ASN A 110 -7.87 -14.79 -11.60
C ASN A 110 -8.02 -15.07 -13.10
N GLY A 111 -7.10 -15.86 -13.66
CA GLY A 111 -7.07 -16.18 -15.08
C GLY A 111 -6.09 -15.32 -15.87
N GLN A 112 -6.42 -15.00 -17.11
CA GLN A 112 -5.53 -14.27 -18.02
C GLN A 112 -5.65 -12.76 -17.81
N ILE A 113 -4.49 -12.11 -17.70
CA ILE A 113 -4.42 -10.64 -17.75
C ILE A 113 -4.86 -10.20 -19.15
N SER A 114 -5.78 -9.24 -19.20
CA SER A 114 -6.35 -8.69 -20.44
C SER A 114 -6.19 -7.17 -20.48
N PRO A 115 -6.29 -6.53 -21.66
CA PRO A 115 -6.21 -5.07 -21.80
C PRO A 115 -7.20 -4.28 -20.92
N LYS A 116 -8.30 -4.90 -20.48
CA LYS A 116 -9.26 -4.29 -19.56
C LYS A 116 -8.64 -4.00 -18.18
N HIS A 117 -7.69 -4.81 -17.73
CA HIS A 117 -6.99 -4.57 -16.48
C HIS A 117 -6.14 -3.30 -16.57
N ASP A 118 -5.50 -3.05 -17.72
CA ASP A 118 -4.70 -1.86 -17.97
C ASP A 118 -5.55 -0.58 -17.92
N SER A 119 -6.72 -0.59 -18.58
CA SER A 119 -7.62 0.57 -18.55
C SER A 119 -8.14 0.84 -17.13
N VAL A 120 -8.59 -0.20 -16.43
CA VAL A 120 -9.09 -0.08 -15.05
C VAL A 120 -8.00 0.43 -14.11
N TYR A 121 -6.77 -0.10 -14.25
CA TYR A 121 -5.63 0.34 -13.46
C TYR A 121 -5.31 1.82 -13.65
N LEU A 122 -5.23 2.28 -14.90
CA LEU A 122 -4.96 3.69 -15.20
C LEU A 122 -6.07 4.61 -14.66
N ASP A 123 -7.33 4.23 -14.83
CA ASP A 123 -8.47 5.04 -14.34
C ASP A 123 -8.51 5.11 -12.81
N ASN A 124 -8.20 4.00 -12.13
CA ASN A 124 -8.11 3.95 -10.68
C ASN A 124 -6.89 4.73 -10.14
N LEU A 125 -5.74 4.68 -10.82
CA LEU A 125 -4.59 5.53 -10.46
C LEU A 125 -4.94 7.02 -10.64
N LYS A 126 -5.68 7.40 -11.70
CA LYS A 126 -6.13 8.79 -11.93
C LYS A 126 -7.04 9.27 -10.81
N TYR A 127 -7.97 8.41 -10.40
CA TYR A 127 -8.81 8.68 -9.24
C TYR A 127 -7.98 8.84 -7.97
N ALA A 128 -7.03 7.92 -7.72
CA ALA A 128 -6.20 7.96 -6.53
C ALA A 128 -5.35 9.22 -6.45
N ALA A 129 -4.67 9.61 -7.54
CA ALA A 129 -3.83 10.80 -7.55
C ALA A 129 -4.62 12.06 -7.17
N LYS A 130 -5.83 12.26 -7.73
CA LYS A 130 -6.69 13.41 -7.42
C LYS A 130 -7.08 13.50 -5.94
N ILE A 131 -7.17 12.37 -5.24
CA ILE A 131 -7.51 12.32 -3.82
C ILE A 131 -6.26 12.52 -2.97
N LEU A 132 -5.19 11.81 -3.30
CA LEU A 132 -3.95 11.84 -2.54
C LEU A 132 -3.23 13.19 -2.64
N GLU A 133 -3.35 13.88 -3.79
CA GLU A 133 -2.82 15.23 -4.00
C GLU A 133 -3.41 16.24 -3.01
N LYS A 134 -4.73 16.19 -2.77
CA LYS A 134 -5.42 17.09 -1.82
C LYS A 134 -4.88 16.96 -0.39
N GLU A 135 -4.29 15.82 -0.07
CA GLU A 135 -3.79 15.47 1.26
C GLU A 135 -2.26 15.49 1.34
N ASN A 136 -1.59 15.88 0.24
CA ASN A 136 -0.14 15.86 0.08
C ASN A 136 0.46 14.50 0.46
N ILE A 137 -0.12 13.43 -0.10
CA ILE A 137 0.34 12.05 0.03
C ILE A 137 0.77 11.53 -1.34
N LEU A 138 1.92 10.87 -1.40
CA LEU A 138 2.44 10.25 -2.62
C LEU A 138 1.87 8.84 -2.80
N GLY A 139 1.19 8.60 -3.92
CA GLY A 139 0.81 7.26 -4.37
C GLY A 139 2.01 6.55 -5.00
N LEU A 140 2.23 5.29 -4.64
CA LEU A 140 3.29 4.44 -5.20
C LEU A 140 2.68 3.22 -5.88
N ILE A 141 3.36 2.74 -6.93
CA ILE A 141 3.10 1.45 -7.57
C ILE A 141 4.33 0.57 -7.39
N GLU A 142 4.13 -0.71 -7.09
CA GLU A 142 5.22 -1.65 -6.80
C GLU A 142 5.11 -2.90 -7.68
N PRO A 143 6.12 -3.18 -8.53
CA PRO A 143 6.27 -4.47 -9.17
C PRO A 143 6.56 -5.59 -8.17
N ILE A 144 5.67 -6.58 -8.07
CA ILE A 144 5.89 -7.79 -7.26
C ILE A 144 6.17 -8.98 -8.17
N ASN A 145 7.28 -9.68 -7.90
CA ASN A 145 7.72 -10.78 -8.75
C ASN A 145 6.71 -11.95 -8.77
N PRO A 146 6.60 -12.68 -9.90
CA PRO A 146 5.61 -13.74 -10.07
C PRO A 146 5.90 -15.00 -9.24
N TYR A 147 7.09 -15.15 -8.67
CA TYR A 147 7.43 -16.30 -7.82
C TYR A 147 6.83 -16.15 -6.42
N SER A 148 6.95 -14.95 -5.83
CA SER A 148 6.39 -14.65 -4.52
C SER A 148 4.88 -14.45 -4.59
N VAL A 149 4.37 -13.76 -5.62
CA VAL A 149 2.94 -13.54 -5.82
C VAL A 149 2.55 -13.86 -7.26
N PRO A 150 2.23 -15.14 -7.56
CA PRO A 150 1.76 -15.53 -8.88
C PRO A 150 0.54 -14.74 -9.31
N ASN A 151 0.48 -14.35 -10.58
CA ASN A 151 -0.61 -13.58 -11.20
C ASN A 151 -0.91 -12.22 -10.56
N TYR A 152 0.02 -11.62 -9.81
CA TYR A 152 -0.11 -10.21 -9.45
C TYR A 152 -0.06 -9.33 -10.71
N TYR A 153 -0.97 -8.36 -10.83
CA TYR A 153 -1.10 -7.58 -12.07
C TYR A 153 0.17 -6.75 -12.36
N MET A 154 0.69 -6.06 -11.34
CA MET A 154 1.89 -5.22 -11.45
C MET A 154 3.12 -6.07 -11.13
N ASN A 155 3.59 -6.87 -12.07
CA ASN A 155 4.64 -7.88 -11.85
C ASN A 155 5.93 -7.64 -12.65
N SER A 156 6.07 -6.49 -13.28
CA SER A 156 7.24 -6.13 -14.08
C SER A 156 7.54 -4.64 -13.96
N TYR A 157 8.84 -4.30 -13.90
CA TYR A 157 9.29 -2.91 -13.96
C TYR A 157 8.99 -2.27 -15.32
N ASP A 158 9.07 -3.01 -16.44
CA ASP A 158 8.70 -2.50 -17.76
C ASP A 158 7.23 -2.10 -17.81
N LYS A 159 6.36 -2.88 -17.14
CA LYS A 159 4.94 -2.53 -16.99
C LYS A 159 4.77 -1.27 -16.16
N ALA A 160 5.47 -1.14 -15.04
CA ALA A 160 5.40 0.06 -14.20
C ALA A 160 5.86 1.31 -14.96
N ILE A 161 6.97 1.23 -15.69
CA ILE A 161 7.47 2.31 -16.55
C ILE A 161 6.42 2.66 -17.61
N SER A 162 5.87 1.67 -18.32
CA SER A 162 4.82 1.91 -19.32
C SER A 162 3.59 2.61 -18.74
N VAL A 163 3.19 2.28 -17.51
CA VAL A 163 2.09 2.96 -16.82
C VAL A 163 2.44 4.41 -16.51
N ILE A 164 3.65 4.68 -16.02
CA ILE A 164 4.13 6.04 -15.71
C ILE A 164 4.28 6.88 -16.99
N ASP A 165 4.77 6.30 -18.08
CA ASP A 165 4.88 7.00 -19.37
C ASP A 165 3.50 7.36 -19.93
N LYS A 166 2.56 6.41 -19.89
CA LYS A 166 1.16 6.67 -20.27
C LYS A 166 0.52 7.73 -19.39
N TRP A 167 0.89 7.78 -18.11
CA TRP A 167 0.44 8.83 -17.20
C TRP A 167 0.92 10.21 -17.64
N ALA A 168 2.22 10.35 -17.93
CA ALA A 168 2.84 11.62 -18.30
C ALA A 168 2.28 12.24 -19.60
N VAL A 169 1.71 11.43 -20.49
CA VAL A 169 1.08 11.91 -21.73
C VAL A 169 -0.38 12.36 -21.51
N LEU A 170 -1.00 11.96 -20.40
CA LEU A 170 -2.43 12.19 -20.12
C LEU A 170 -2.71 13.29 -19.09
N THR A 171 -1.67 13.91 -18.54
CA THR A 171 -1.71 14.99 -17.54
C THR A 171 -0.92 16.18 -18.00
#